data_AF-A0A016TG28-F1
#
_entry.id   AF-A0A016TG28-F1
#
_cell.length_a   1.000
_cell.length_b   1.000
_cell.length_c   1.000
_cell.angle_alpha   90.00
_cell.angle_beta   90.00
_cell.angle_gamma   90.00
#
_symmetry.space_group_name_H-M   'P 1'
#
loop_
_entity.id
_entity.type
_entity.pdbx_description
1 polymer ?
#
loop_
_entity_poly.entity_id
_entity_poly.type
_entity_poly.pdbx_seq_one_letter_code
_entity_poly.pdbx_strand_id
1 'polypeptide(L)'
;MEWSSLLEAVPNRLSCASQSSVVDDVLFLVRKCVRRATSSGSVDCVCAALNNGVALLETTFYQHLFGAVQTGYPSTTFAAEALQTAQNAYNVIQHGKASEAGPDLQRETFLTAANNAKGTADLLLDLRKGLEQEWSKTQRSEIEAGKLDNAVSQLSDVSRKMHHLASLAMESLCKTVFRPKLKTSCDAYADIAHTLTDSQLAEFEAVDPFIEQFNANLDKQIASFESVLHKENFQTLLLTVCSEVERQMERVIMKCSFNRLGGLQLDREFRQLSAYLSGIAGWTARERCARLAQIVALLNVENVEEAVELREATRTSSIARILSASDAIKVLQLRVDLPAALVQKLEL
;
A
#
# COMPACT_ATOMS: atom_id res chain seq x y z
N MET A 1 8.34 21.81 38.56
CA MET A 1 7.01 21.88 37.93
C MET A 1 7.27 21.93 36.43
N GLU A 2 6.93 21.01 35.55
CA GLU A 2 6.24 19.71 35.55
C GLU A 2 6.96 18.94 34.43
N TRP A 3 7.58 17.79 34.72
CA TRP A 3 8.31 17.02 33.68
C TRP A 3 7.86 15.56 33.60
N SER A 4 6.88 15.18 34.43
CA SER A 4 6.07 13.97 34.26
C SER A 4 5.09 14.11 33.10
N SER A 5 4.61 15.33 32.79
CA SER A 5 3.59 15.57 31.77
C SER A 5 4.07 15.36 30.32
N LEU A 6 5.38 15.39 30.06
CA LEU A 6 5.95 15.09 28.73
C LEU A 6 6.35 13.62 28.55
N LEU A 7 6.41 12.84 29.64
CA LEU A 7 6.38 11.37 29.57
C LEU A 7 4.95 10.88 29.28
N GLU A 8 3.93 11.61 29.74
CA GLU A 8 2.52 11.38 29.38
C GLU A 8 2.15 11.89 27.97
N ALA A 9 2.99 12.74 27.37
CA ALA A 9 2.78 13.27 26.02
C ALA A 9 3.40 12.40 24.90
N VAL A 10 3.86 11.18 25.21
CA VAL A 10 3.78 10.09 24.24
C VAL A 10 2.36 9.56 24.42
N PRO A 11 1.37 10.03 23.64
CA PRO A 11 0.02 9.50 23.78
C PRO A 11 0.12 7.98 23.71
N ASN A 12 -0.60 7.30 24.59
CA ASN A 12 -0.97 5.89 24.48
C ASN A 12 -1.66 5.68 23.10
N ARG A 13 -0.90 5.71 22.01
CA ARG A 13 -1.29 5.32 20.66
C ARG A 13 -1.09 3.82 20.47
N LEU A 14 -1.00 3.08 21.56
CA LEU A 14 -1.09 1.62 21.61
C LEU A 14 -2.56 1.19 21.58
N SER A 15 -3.28 1.60 20.55
CA SER A 15 -4.43 0.85 20.11
C SER A 15 -4.26 0.61 18.61
N CYS A 16 -3.98 -0.65 18.26
CA CYS A 16 -4.08 -1.24 16.91
C CYS A 16 -2.83 -1.47 16.03
N ALA A 17 -1.60 -1.48 16.54
CA ALA A 17 -0.48 -2.04 15.76
C ALA A 17 0.64 -2.60 16.64
N SER A 18 1.18 -3.78 16.30
CA SER A 18 2.31 -4.41 16.98
C SER A 18 3.60 -3.62 16.72
N GLN A 19 3.79 -2.50 17.41
CA GLN A 19 5.05 -1.79 17.48
C GLN A 19 5.85 -2.31 18.68
N SER A 20 7.13 -2.64 18.47
CA SER A 20 8.01 -3.11 19.54
C SER A 20 8.53 -1.96 20.39
N SER A 21 8.77 -2.22 21.69
CA SER A 21 9.39 -1.25 22.61
C SER A 21 10.79 -0.81 22.17
N VAL A 22 11.45 -1.60 21.30
CA VAL A 22 12.78 -1.28 20.76
C VAL A 22 12.81 0.10 20.07
N VAL A 23 11.72 0.51 19.42
CA VAL A 23 11.65 1.84 18.77
C VAL A 23 11.80 2.95 19.82
N ASP A 24 11.03 2.85 20.92
CA ASP A 24 11.05 3.83 21.99
C ASP A 24 12.40 3.83 22.72
N ASP A 25 12.96 2.65 22.97
CA ASP A 25 14.26 2.50 23.64
C ASP A 25 15.40 3.14 22.83
N VAL A 26 15.46 2.88 21.53
CA VAL A 26 16.49 3.43 20.64
C VAL A 26 16.39 4.96 20.59
N LEU A 27 15.19 5.50 20.40
CA LEU A 27 15.01 6.96 20.31
C LEU A 27 15.19 7.64 21.66
N PHE A 28 14.82 6.99 22.76
CA PHE A 28 15.10 7.48 24.11
C PHE A 28 16.60 7.58 24.36
N LEU A 29 17.38 6.56 23.96
CA LEU A 29 18.84 6.57 24.10
C LEU A 29 19.47 7.70 23.27
N VAL A 30 19.09 7.86 22.00
CA VAL A 30 19.58 8.96 21.15
C VAL A 30 19.27 10.31 21.81
N ARG A 31 18.02 10.55 22.21
CA ARG A 31 17.60 11.78 22.87
C ARG A 31 18.40 12.04 24.16
N LYS A 32 18.61 11.01 24.98
CA LYS A 32 19.36 11.11 26.24
C LYS A 32 20.82 11.48 26.01
N CYS A 33 21.46 10.90 25.00
CA CYS A 33 22.84 11.23 24.60
C CYS A 33 22.96 12.67 24.12
N VAL A 34 22.06 13.12 23.23
CA VAL A 34 22.03 14.50 22.73
C VAL A 34 21.79 15.50 23.87
N ARG A 35 20.89 15.18 24.82
CA ARG A 35 20.64 16.03 25.98
C ARG A 35 21.87 16.16 26.88
N ARG A 36 22.57 15.06 27.15
CA ARG A 36 23.83 15.09 27.93
C ARG A 36 24.91 15.89 27.21
N ALA A 37 25.04 15.74 25.90
CA ALA A 37 25.94 16.55 25.09
C ALA A 37 25.57 18.04 25.15
N THR A 38 24.28 18.37 25.18
CA THR A 38 23.82 19.76 25.34
C THR A 38 24.26 20.35 26.69
N SER A 39 24.31 19.54 27.76
CA SER A 39 24.79 19.96 29.07
C SER A 39 26.29 20.27 29.13
N SER A 40 27.09 19.89 28.12
CA SER A 40 28.51 20.26 28.07
C SER A 40 28.73 21.72 27.62
N GLY A 41 27.71 22.37 27.06
CA GLY A 41 27.81 23.71 26.50
C GLY A 41 28.55 23.79 25.15
N SER A 42 29.03 22.67 24.61
CA SER A 42 29.72 22.64 23.31
C SER A 42 28.80 22.15 22.20
N VAL A 43 28.58 23.00 21.19
CA VAL A 43 27.80 22.65 19.99
C VAL A 43 28.45 21.51 19.21
N ASP A 44 29.79 21.47 19.16
CA ASP A 44 30.51 20.39 18.48
C ASP A 44 30.28 19.04 19.18
N CYS A 45 30.18 19.01 20.52
CA CYS A 45 29.79 17.81 21.24
C CYS A 45 28.35 17.37 20.92
N VAL A 46 27.42 18.31 20.81
CA VAL A 46 26.02 18.03 20.45
C VAL A 46 25.93 17.44 19.05
N CYS A 47 26.58 18.07 18.07
CA CYS A 47 26.63 17.60 16.69
C CYS A 47 27.28 16.21 16.62
N ALA A 48 28.40 15.99 17.30
CA ALA A 48 29.07 14.68 17.33
C ALA A 48 28.15 13.58 17.90
N ALA A 49 27.45 13.85 19.02
CA ALA A 49 26.54 12.90 19.63
C ALA A 49 25.31 12.61 18.74
N LEU A 50 24.72 13.64 18.12
CA LEU A 50 23.57 13.49 17.23
C LEU A 50 23.94 12.73 15.95
N ASN A 51 25.03 13.13 15.29
CA ASN A 51 25.49 12.49 14.05
C ASN A 51 25.84 11.01 14.29
N ASN A 52 26.40 10.67 15.46
CA ASN A 52 26.65 9.27 15.82
C ASN A 52 25.33 8.49 16.01
N GLY A 53 24.34 9.08 16.68
CA GLY A 53 23.01 8.47 16.82
C GLY A 53 22.31 8.26 15.47
N VAL A 54 22.36 9.27 14.60
CA VAL A 54 21.86 9.18 13.21
C VAL A 54 22.56 8.05 12.45
N ALA A 55 23.88 7.96 12.53
CA ALA A 55 24.64 6.91 11.84
C ALA A 55 24.20 5.51 12.30
N LEU A 56 23.96 5.31 13.60
CA LEU A 56 23.47 4.03 14.14
C LEU A 56 22.03 3.72 13.68
N LEU A 57 21.16 4.73 13.62
CA LEU A 57 19.79 4.59 13.10
C LEU A 57 19.80 4.20 11.62
N GLU A 58 20.64 4.85 10.83
CA GLU A 58 20.74 4.67 9.38
C GLU A 58 21.43 3.35 8.99
N THR A 59 22.32 2.84 9.84
CA THR A 59 23.07 1.60 9.56
C THR A 59 22.50 0.42 10.34
N THR A 60 22.76 0.34 11.64
CA THR A 60 22.51 -0.86 12.44
C THR A 60 21.01 -1.10 12.60
N PHE A 61 20.26 -0.07 12.99
CA PHE A 61 18.83 -0.21 13.21
C PHE A 61 18.06 -0.41 11.90
N TYR A 62 18.37 0.39 10.88
CA TYR A 62 17.80 0.20 9.53
C TYR A 62 18.07 -1.21 8.99
N GLN A 63 19.29 -1.74 9.08
CA GLN A 63 19.61 -3.07 8.58
C GLN A 63 18.84 -4.18 9.32
N HIS A 64 18.61 -4.04 10.62
CA HIS A 64 17.78 -4.98 11.36
C HIS A 64 16.34 -5.03 10.83
N LEU A 65 15.72 -3.86 10.62
CA LEU A 65 14.36 -3.77 10.06
C LEU A 65 14.32 -4.22 8.59
N PHE A 66 15.32 -3.82 7.81
CA PHE A 66 15.43 -4.17 6.40
C PHE A 66 15.59 -5.67 6.21
N GLY A 67 16.40 -6.36 7.01
CA GLY A 67 16.56 -7.82 6.93
C GLY A 67 15.26 -8.57 7.19
N ALA A 68 14.44 -8.11 8.14
CA ALA A 68 13.11 -8.65 8.39
C ALA A 68 12.16 -8.44 7.21
N VAL A 69 12.13 -7.23 6.64
CA VAL A 69 11.31 -6.92 5.45
C VAL A 69 11.79 -7.70 4.22
N GLN A 70 13.10 -7.87 4.04
CA GLN A 70 13.72 -8.59 2.93
C GLN A 70 13.44 -10.10 2.99
N THR A 71 13.41 -10.68 4.19
CA THR A 71 12.98 -12.07 4.40
C THR A 71 11.53 -12.28 3.91
N GLY A 72 10.72 -11.21 3.95
CA GLY A 72 9.41 -11.17 3.34
C GLY A 72 8.31 -11.80 4.19
N TYR A 73 7.08 -11.52 3.81
CA TYR A 73 5.91 -12.16 4.39
C TYR A 73 5.82 -13.62 3.89
N PRO A 74 5.50 -14.60 4.74
CA PRO A 74 5.42 -15.99 4.30
C PRO A 74 4.31 -16.17 3.24
N SER A 75 4.67 -16.75 2.10
CA SER A 75 3.70 -17.14 1.06
C SER A 75 3.07 -18.48 1.41
N THR A 76 2.00 -18.49 2.20
CA THR A 76 1.24 -19.72 2.45
C THR A 76 0.13 -19.84 1.41
N THR A 77 0.26 -20.77 0.46
CA THR A 77 -0.91 -21.27 -0.26
C THR A 77 -1.72 -22.14 0.70
N PHE A 78 -3.05 -22.19 0.55
CA PHE A 78 -3.92 -22.96 1.45
C PHE A 78 -3.48 -24.43 1.61
N ALA A 79 -3.01 -25.05 0.51
CA ALA A 79 -2.46 -26.41 0.54
C ALA A 79 -1.14 -26.51 1.33
N ALA A 80 -0.25 -25.53 1.21
CA ALA A 80 1.00 -25.49 1.98
C ALA A 80 0.74 -25.23 3.47
N GLU A 81 -0.22 -24.36 3.80
CA GLU A 81 -0.62 -24.07 5.18
C GLU A 81 -1.22 -25.29 5.88
N ALA A 82 -2.11 -26.01 5.20
CA ALA A 82 -2.69 -27.26 5.72
C ALA A 82 -1.64 -28.35 5.92
N LEU A 83 -0.72 -28.53 4.95
CA LEU A 83 0.35 -29.53 5.04
C LEU A 83 1.34 -29.18 6.16
N GLN A 84 1.72 -27.91 6.29
CA GLN A 84 2.64 -27.42 7.31
C GLN A 84 2.02 -27.52 8.71
N THR A 85 0.73 -27.19 8.84
CA THR A 85 -0.02 -27.33 10.11
C THR A 85 -0.08 -28.79 10.53
N ALA A 86 -0.36 -29.71 9.59
CA ALA A 86 -0.34 -31.14 9.84
C ALA A 86 1.06 -31.65 10.25
N GLN A 87 2.12 -31.18 9.59
CA GLN A 87 3.51 -31.53 9.92
C GLN A 87 3.94 -30.98 11.28
N ASN A 88 3.58 -29.74 11.61
CA ASN A 88 3.88 -29.13 12.90
C ASN A 88 3.13 -29.84 14.03
N ALA A 89 1.85 -30.17 13.84
CA ALA A 89 1.08 -30.96 14.78
C ALA A 89 1.70 -32.35 14.98
N TYR A 90 2.13 -33.01 13.90
CA TYR A 90 2.80 -34.31 13.97
C TYR A 90 4.13 -34.24 14.75
N ASN A 91 4.96 -33.21 14.51
CA ASN A 91 6.23 -33.01 15.20
C ASN A 91 6.06 -32.71 16.70
N VAL A 92 5.02 -31.94 17.08
CA VAL A 92 4.69 -31.69 18.48
C VAL A 92 4.26 -32.98 19.18
N ILE A 93 3.46 -33.84 18.51
CA ILE A 93 3.00 -35.12 19.05
C ILE A 93 4.16 -36.13 19.19
N GLN A 94 5.07 -36.21 18.23
CA GLN A 94 6.18 -37.17 18.25
C GLN A 94 7.38 -36.74 19.09
N HIS A 95 7.70 -35.44 19.12
CA HIS A 95 8.96 -34.95 19.67
C HIS A 95 8.79 -33.93 20.80
N GLY A 96 7.56 -33.54 21.16
CA GLY A 96 7.27 -32.66 22.30
C GLY A 96 7.85 -31.23 22.17
N LYS A 97 8.39 -30.86 21.01
CA LYS A 97 8.95 -29.54 20.70
C LYS A 97 8.20 -28.92 19.54
N ALA A 98 7.62 -27.75 19.77
CA ALA A 98 7.17 -26.88 18.68
C ALA A 98 8.41 -26.29 17.98
N SER A 99 8.39 -26.19 16.65
CA SER A 99 9.41 -25.44 15.92
C SER A 99 9.24 -23.95 16.23
N GLU A 100 10.20 -23.34 16.92
CA GLU A 100 10.20 -21.88 17.21
C GLU A 100 10.33 -21.05 15.92
N ALA A 101 11.01 -21.59 14.90
CA ALA A 101 11.09 -21.00 13.57
C ALA A 101 9.94 -21.55 12.71
N GLY A 102 8.84 -20.81 12.66
CA GLY A 102 7.66 -21.13 11.84
C GLY A 102 7.18 -19.92 11.03
N PRO A 103 6.26 -20.14 10.07
CA PRO A 103 5.67 -19.07 9.26
C PRO A 103 4.99 -17.99 10.12
N ASP A 104 4.45 -18.34 11.30
CA ASP A 104 3.84 -17.37 12.20
C ASP A 104 4.85 -16.40 12.82
N LEU A 105 6.04 -16.88 13.23
CA LEU A 105 7.11 -16.01 13.71
C LEU A 105 7.63 -15.10 12.59
N GLN A 106 7.76 -15.64 11.37
CA GLN A 106 8.16 -14.84 10.20
C GLN A 106 7.13 -13.75 9.89
N ARG A 107 5.83 -14.09 9.95
CA ARG A 107 4.71 -13.14 9.81
C ARG A 107 4.81 -12.02 10.84
N GLU A 108 4.96 -12.38 12.11
CA GLU A 108 5.07 -11.41 13.21
C GLU A 108 6.30 -10.52 13.06
N THR A 109 7.45 -11.11 12.72
CA THR A 109 8.71 -10.39 12.51
C THR A 109 8.59 -9.38 11.37
N PHE A 110 7.97 -9.77 10.25
CA PHE A 110 7.74 -8.89 9.12
C PHE A 110 6.81 -7.72 9.47
N LEU A 111 5.65 -8.01 10.09
CA LEU A 111 4.66 -7.00 10.47
C LEU A 111 5.24 -6.02 11.49
N THR A 112 5.95 -6.54 12.50
CA THR A 112 6.61 -5.73 13.52
C THR A 112 7.69 -4.85 12.91
N ALA A 113 8.51 -5.37 11.99
CA ALA A 113 9.53 -4.56 11.33
C ALA A 113 8.93 -3.43 10.47
N ALA A 114 7.85 -3.72 9.72
CA ALA A 114 7.16 -2.72 8.91
C ALA A 114 6.51 -1.62 9.78
N ASN A 115 5.88 -2.00 10.90
CA ASN A 115 5.30 -1.05 11.85
C ASN A 115 6.38 -0.23 12.56
N ASN A 116 7.47 -0.86 12.99
CA ASN A 116 8.60 -0.18 13.60
C ASN A 116 9.25 0.81 12.64
N ALA A 117 9.41 0.47 11.36
CA ALA A 117 9.92 1.41 10.36
C ALA A 117 9.02 2.65 10.28
N LYS A 118 7.70 2.47 10.23
CA LYS A 118 6.78 3.61 10.19
C LYS A 118 6.78 4.43 11.48
N GLY A 119 6.65 3.78 12.63
CA GLY A 119 6.65 4.45 13.93
C GLY A 119 7.97 5.20 14.19
N THR A 120 9.10 4.63 13.79
CA THR A 120 10.41 5.31 13.86
C THR A 120 10.42 6.56 12.98
N ALA A 121 9.89 6.48 11.76
CA ALA A 121 9.87 7.62 10.85
C ALA A 121 9.14 8.84 11.45
N ASP A 122 8.00 8.60 12.11
CA ASP A 122 7.19 9.65 12.75
C ASP A 122 7.89 10.21 13.99
N LEU A 123 8.36 9.33 14.86
CA LEU A 123 9.04 9.71 16.11
C LEU A 123 10.36 10.44 15.86
N LEU A 124 11.05 10.19 14.75
CA LEU A 124 12.24 10.95 14.36
C LEU A 124 11.92 12.42 14.04
N LEU A 125 10.77 12.69 13.42
CA LEU A 125 10.33 14.06 13.13
C LEU A 125 9.91 14.78 14.43
N ASP A 126 9.28 14.07 15.36
CA ASP A 126 8.94 14.61 16.67
C ASP A 126 10.19 14.86 17.52
N LEU A 127 11.18 13.97 17.48
CA LEU A 127 12.48 14.17 18.12
C LEU A 127 13.18 15.41 17.56
N ARG A 128 13.20 15.57 16.22
CA ARG A 128 13.75 16.76 15.57
C ARG A 128 13.09 18.04 16.09
N LYS A 129 11.76 18.13 16.04
CA LYS A 129 11.01 19.30 16.53
C LYS A 129 11.30 19.59 18.00
N GLY A 130 11.37 18.54 18.82
CA GLY A 130 11.71 18.66 20.24
C GLY A 130 13.11 19.22 20.47
N LEU A 131 14.11 18.78 19.69
CA LEU A 131 15.47 19.30 19.78
C LEU A 131 15.55 20.77 19.31
N GLU A 132 14.92 21.11 18.19
CA GLU A 132 14.85 22.48 17.67
C GLU A 132 14.19 23.43 18.69
N GLN A 133 13.11 22.99 19.35
CA GLN A 133 12.44 23.76 20.39
C GLN A 133 13.31 23.93 21.64
N GLU A 134 14.06 22.91 22.07
CA GLU A 134 14.97 23.05 23.21
C GLU A 134 16.14 23.99 22.88
N TRP A 135 16.67 23.90 21.67
CA TRP A 135 17.78 24.75 21.25
C TRP A 135 17.36 26.21 21.10
N SER A 136 16.14 26.52 20.65
CA SER A 136 15.68 27.92 20.50
C SER A 136 15.65 28.72 21.81
N LYS A 137 15.62 28.05 22.97
CA LYS A 137 15.66 28.68 24.29
C LYS A 137 17.01 29.31 24.64
N THR A 138 18.07 28.97 23.92
CA THR A 138 19.44 29.47 24.15
C THR A 138 19.89 30.26 22.94
N GLN A 139 20.28 31.52 23.15
CA GLN A 139 20.84 32.34 22.08
C GLN A 139 22.22 31.81 21.68
N ARG A 140 22.43 31.59 20.38
CA ARG A 140 23.68 31.07 19.81
C ARG A 140 24.13 31.95 18.65
N SER A 141 25.40 31.83 18.30
CA SER A 141 25.90 32.45 17.06
C SER A 141 25.25 31.80 15.82
N GLU A 142 25.22 32.52 14.70
CA GLU A 142 24.69 32.00 13.43
C GLU A 142 25.42 30.75 12.96
N ILE A 143 26.74 30.68 13.17
CA ILE A 143 27.57 29.52 12.84
C ILE A 143 27.16 28.30 13.67
N GLU A 144 26.98 28.47 14.97
CA GLU A 144 26.54 27.39 15.86
C GLU A 144 25.12 26.92 15.55
N ALA A 145 24.20 27.84 15.25
CA ALA A 145 22.85 27.52 14.82
C ALA A 145 22.87 26.70 13.52
N GLY A 146 23.67 27.10 12.54
CA GLY A 146 23.82 26.37 11.27
C GLY A 146 24.39 24.96 11.43
N LYS A 147 25.33 24.75 12.37
CA LYS A 147 25.85 23.40 12.69
C LYS A 147 24.77 22.49 13.26
N LEU A 148 23.95 23.01 14.18
CA LEU A 148 22.85 22.27 14.79
C LEU A 148 21.74 21.95 13.79
N ASP A 149 21.40 22.91 12.93
CA ASP A 149 20.41 22.74 11.86
C ASP A 149 20.85 21.64 10.87
N ASN A 150 22.11 21.67 10.44
CA ASN A 150 22.66 20.60 9.60
C ASN A 150 22.60 19.23 10.31
N ALA A 151 23.06 19.14 11.55
CA ALA A 151 23.04 17.87 12.30
C ALA A 151 21.62 17.31 12.49
N VAL A 152 20.63 18.17 12.80
CA VAL A 152 19.24 17.73 13.01
C VAL A 152 18.49 17.45 11.71
N SER A 153 18.88 18.08 10.60
CA SER A 153 18.32 17.79 9.27
C SER A 153 18.49 16.31 8.89
N GLN A 154 19.59 15.68 9.32
CA GLN A 154 19.87 14.26 9.05
C GLN A 154 18.82 13.31 9.65
N LEU A 155 18.16 13.68 10.76
CA LEU A 155 17.04 12.91 11.29
C LEU A 155 15.87 12.82 10.30
N SER A 156 15.67 13.87 9.49
CA SER A 156 14.64 13.89 8.45
C SER A 156 15.01 12.99 7.28
N ASP A 157 16.29 12.87 6.97
CA ASP A 157 16.79 11.96 5.93
C ASP A 157 16.56 10.50 6.33
N VAL A 158 16.89 10.16 7.58
CA VAL A 158 16.61 8.82 8.14
C VAL A 158 15.10 8.56 8.21
N SER A 159 14.29 9.54 8.62
CA SER A 159 12.82 9.42 8.61
C SER A 159 12.30 9.09 7.21
N ARG A 160 12.76 9.78 6.16
CA ARG A 160 12.39 9.47 4.76
C ARG A 160 12.81 8.05 4.35
N LYS A 161 13.99 7.58 4.75
CA LYS A 161 14.44 6.19 4.50
C LYS A 161 13.54 5.17 5.20
N MET A 162 13.13 5.43 6.43
CA MET A 162 12.23 4.56 7.18
C MET A 162 10.82 4.51 6.58
N HIS A 163 10.28 5.67 6.14
CA HIS A 163 9.02 5.71 5.37
C HIS A 163 9.10 4.90 4.07
N HIS A 164 10.22 5.02 3.34
CA HIS A 164 10.43 4.23 2.14
C HIS A 164 10.45 2.73 2.44
N LEU A 165 11.17 2.30 3.48
CA LEU A 165 11.19 0.90 3.91
C LEU A 165 9.80 0.36 4.27
N ALA A 166 9.01 1.15 5.02
CA ALA A 166 7.64 0.78 5.36
C ALA A 166 6.76 0.63 4.10
N SER A 167 6.93 1.51 3.12
CA SER A 167 6.22 1.44 1.83
C SER A 167 6.61 0.19 1.03
N LEU A 168 7.91 -0.13 0.96
CA LEU A 168 8.41 -1.35 0.31
C LEU A 168 7.84 -2.62 0.98
N ALA A 169 7.71 -2.62 2.31
CA ALA A 169 7.08 -3.72 3.02
C ALA A 169 5.62 -3.91 2.59
N MET A 170 4.83 -2.83 2.48
CA MET A 170 3.43 -2.92 2.02
C MET A 170 3.31 -3.39 0.58
N GLU A 171 4.21 -2.97 -0.32
CA GLU A 171 4.29 -3.46 -1.69
C GLU A 171 4.60 -4.96 -1.75
N SER A 172 5.59 -5.41 -0.97
CA SER A 172 5.97 -6.82 -0.85
C SER A 172 4.83 -7.68 -0.29
N LEU A 173 4.12 -7.17 0.72
CA LEU A 173 2.94 -7.81 1.32
C LEU A 173 1.81 -7.96 0.28
N CYS A 174 1.49 -6.89 -0.44
CA CYS A 174 0.48 -6.93 -1.51
C CYS A 174 0.86 -7.94 -2.61
N LYS A 175 2.11 -7.93 -3.05
CA LYS A 175 2.63 -8.85 -4.06
C LYS A 175 2.55 -10.32 -3.63
N THR A 176 2.74 -10.59 -2.35
CA THR A 176 2.82 -11.97 -1.83
C THR A 176 1.47 -12.53 -1.44
N VAL A 177 0.62 -11.72 -0.80
CA VAL A 177 -0.66 -12.17 -0.22
C VAL A 177 -1.83 -11.90 -1.15
N PHE A 178 -1.93 -10.69 -1.68
CA PHE A 178 -3.10 -10.23 -2.42
C PHE A 178 -3.03 -10.62 -3.89
N ARG A 179 -1.90 -10.35 -4.56
CA ARG A 179 -1.76 -10.57 -6.01
C ARG A 179 -2.11 -11.98 -6.47
N PRO A 180 -1.66 -13.09 -5.83
CA PRO A 180 -2.05 -14.43 -6.28
C PRO A 180 -3.56 -14.67 -6.18
N LYS A 181 -4.19 -14.24 -5.07
CA LYS A 181 -5.63 -14.40 -4.84
C LYS A 181 -6.46 -13.53 -5.77
N LEU A 182 -6.06 -12.26 -5.95
CA LEU A 182 -6.67 -11.35 -6.91
C LEU A 182 -6.56 -11.90 -8.33
N LYS A 183 -5.37 -12.41 -8.72
CA LYS A 183 -5.17 -13.02 -10.03
C LYS A 183 -6.14 -14.18 -10.25
N THR A 184 -6.23 -15.13 -9.32
CA THR A 184 -7.14 -16.27 -9.40
C THR A 184 -8.60 -15.84 -9.42
N SER A 185 -8.99 -14.91 -8.55
CA SER A 185 -10.38 -14.41 -8.50
C SER A 185 -10.74 -13.69 -9.79
N CYS A 186 -9.86 -12.84 -10.33
CA CYS A 186 -10.08 -12.17 -11.59
C CYS A 186 -10.06 -13.16 -12.76
N ASP A 187 -9.25 -14.21 -12.76
CA ASP A 187 -9.23 -15.18 -13.87
C ASP A 187 -10.60 -15.86 -14.07
N ALA A 188 -11.41 -16.02 -13.01
CA ALA A 188 -12.79 -16.51 -13.11
C ALA A 188 -13.73 -15.56 -13.90
N TYR A 189 -13.39 -14.27 -14.00
CA TYR A 189 -14.16 -13.30 -14.79
C TYR A 189 -14.14 -13.61 -16.30
N ALA A 190 -13.06 -14.23 -16.78
CA ALA A 190 -12.93 -14.61 -18.20
C ALA A 190 -13.91 -15.72 -18.61
N ASP A 191 -14.38 -16.51 -17.65
CA ASP A 191 -15.32 -17.62 -17.89
C ASP A 191 -16.79 -17.15 -17.90
N ILE A 192 -17.04 -15.88 -17.56
CA ILE A 192 -18.38 -15.27 -17.56
C ILE A 192 -18.69 -14.75 -18.96
N ALA A 193 -19.95 -14.90 -19.40
CA ALA A 193 -20.39 -14.38 -20.68
C ALA A 193 -20.40 -12.84 -20.69
N HIS A 194 -19.75 -12.24 -21.67
CA HIS A 194 -19.69 -10.78 -21.89
C HIS A 194 -20.33 -10.33 -23.21
N THR A 195 -20.77 -11.28 -24.03
CA THR A 195 -21.63 -11.03 -25.19
C THR A 195 -23.05 -11.44 -24.81
N LEU A 196 -23.82 -10.49 -24.31
CA LEU A 196 -25.09 -10.77 -23.64
C LEU A 196 -26.30 -10.61 -24.56
N THR A 197 -27.36 -11.33 -24.22
CA THR A 197 -28.73 -11.07 -24.67
C THR A 197 -29.51 -10.31 -23.59
N ASP A 198 -30.66 -9.72 -23.91
CA ASP A 198 -31.49 -9.02 -22.93
C ASP A 198 -31.91 -9.92 -21.75
N SER A 199 -32.19 -11.22 -22.00
CA SER A 199 -32.54 -12.17 -20.94
C SER A 199 -31.35 -12.44 -20.01
N GLN A 200 -30.16 -12.63 -20.56
CA GLN A 200 -28.94 -12.84 -19.74
C GLN A 200 -28.57 -11.59 -18.95
N LEU A 201 -28.75 -10.39 -19.54
CA LEU A 201 -28.56 -9.15 -18.80
C LEU A 201 -29.52 -9.08 -17.63
N ALA A 202 -30.82 -9.32 -17.83
CA ALA A 202 -31.81 -9.33 -16.74
C ALA A 202 -31.49 -10.37 -15.64
N GLU A 203 -30.96 -11.54 -16.01
CA GLU A 203 -30.46 -12.54 -15.05
C GLU A 203 -29.30 -12.01 -14.21
N PHE A 204 -28.31 -11.37 -14.83
CA PHE A 204 -27.16 -10.77 -14.14
C PHE A 204 -27.57 -9.57 -13.27
N GLU A 205 -28.58 -8.81 -13.69
CA GLU A 205 -29.08 -7.69 -12.89
C GLU A 205 -29.78 -8.15 -11.61
N ALA A 206 -30.44 -9.32 -11.67
CA ALA A 206 -31.12 -9.94 -10.55
C ALA A 206 -30.15 -10.67 -9.61
N VAL A 207 -29.12 -11.32 -10.16
CA VAL A 207 -28.08 -12.02 -9.39
C VAL A 207 -26.71 -11.70 -9.99
N ASP A 208 -25.93 -10.91 -9.26
CA ASP A 208 -24.58 -10.53 -9.70
C ASP A 208 -23.68 -11.77 -9.86
N PRO A 209 -23.05 -11.98 -11.03
CA PRO A 209 -22.26 -13.18 -11.28
C PRO A 209 -20.83 -13.09 -10.73
N PHE A 210 -20.36 -11.93 -10.26
CA PHE A 210 -18.94 -11.71 -10.02
C PHE A 210 -18.59 -10.68 -8.95
N ILE A 211 -18.91 -9.41 -9.18
CA ILE A 211 -18.23 -8.29 -8.51
C ILE A 211 -18.62 -8.19 -7.03
N GLU A 212 -19.84 -8.60 -6.65
CA GLU A 212 -20.26 -8.63 -5.24
C GLU A 212 -19.42 -9.63 -4.45
N GLN A 213 -19.24 -10.84 -4.97
CA GLN A 213 -18.42 -11.87 -4.35
C GLN A 213 -16.93 -11.51 -4.39
N PHE A 214 -16.46 -10.87 -5.46
CA PHE A 214 -15.10 -10.35 -5.57
C PHE A 214 -14.81 -9.32 -4.46
N ASN A 215 -15.71 -8.34 -4.27
CA ASN A 215 -15.58 -7.31 -3.24
C ASN A 215 -15.63 -7.92 -1.82
N ALA A 216 -16.56 -8.84 -1.56
CA ALA A 216 -16.64 -9.54 -0.28
C ALA A 216 -15.37 -10.35 0.07
N ASN A 217 -14.79 -11.02 -0.93
CA ASN A 217 -13.53 -11.76 -0.76
C ASN A 217 -12.34 -10.83 -0.51
N LEU A 218 -12.35 -9.65 -1.13
CA LEU A 218 -11.32 -8.63 -0.93
C LEU A 218 -11.43 -8.00 0.47
N ASP A 219 -12.64 -7.66 0.89
CA ASP A 219 -12.92 -7.07 2.21
C ASP A 219 -12.44 -7.98 3.35
N LYS A 220 -12.81 -9.27 3.28
CA LYS A 220 -12.35 -10.29 4.24
C LYS A 220 -10.83 -10.39 4.32
N GLN A 221 -10.12 -10.25 3.21
CA GLN A 221 -8.65 -10.29 3.20
C GLN A 221 -8.05 -9.04 3.83
N ILE A 222 -8.60 -7.87 3.50
CA ILE A 222 -8.14 -6.57 4.01
C ILE A 222 -8.34 -6.48 5.52
N ALA A 223 -9.51 -6.90 6.02
CA ALA A 223 -9.85 -6.85 7.45
C ALA A 223 -8.84 -7.57 8.34
N SER A 224 -8.17 -8.61 7.83
CA SER A 224 -7.14 -9.34 8.59
C SER A 224 -5.88 -8.51 8.92
N PHE A 225 -5.67 -7.38 8.21
CA PHE A 225 -4.51 -6.52 8.38
C PHE A 225 -4.81 -5.22 9.16
N GLU A 226 -6.08 -4.86 9.33
CA GLU A 226 -6.49 -3.59 9.94
C GLU A 226 -6.02 -3.45 11.40
N SER A 227 -6.04 -4.54 12.16
CA SER A 227 -5.68 -4.53 13.59
C SER A 227 -4.21 -4.78 13.89
N VAL A 228 -3.43 -5.18 12.88
CA VAL A 228 -2.02 -5.57 13.06
C VAL A 228 -1.04 -4.60 12.40
N LEU A 229 -1.51 -3.72 11.52
CA LEU A 229 -0.69 -2.72 10.85
C LEU A 229 -0.85 -1.34 11.47
N HIS A 230 0.25 -0.59 11.48
CA HIS A 230 0.22 0.84 11.76
C HIS A 230 -0.78 1.53 10.81
N LYS A 231 -1.60 2.46 11.32
CA LYS A 231 -2.69 3.10 10.55
C LYS A 231 -2.27 3.59 9.16
N GLU A 232 -1.11 4.24 9.08
CA GLU A 232 -0.57 4.71 7.80
C GLU A 232 -0.04 3.58 6.91
N ASN A 233 0.53 2.52 7.49
CA ASN A 233 0.91 1.32 6.72
C ASN A 233 -0.33 0.63 6.16
N PHE A 234 -1.42 0.54 6.94
CA PHE A 234 -2.70 0.02 6.48
C PHE A 234 -3.24 0.86 5.31
N GLN A 235 -3.22 2.19 5.43
CA GLN A 235 -3.60 3.09 4.34
C GLN A 235 -2.73 2.90 3.08
N THR A 236 -1.41 2.76 3.23
CA THR A 236 -0.52 2.45 2.11
C THR A 236 -0.83 1.08 1.49
N LEU A 237 -1.10 0.07 2.30
CA LEU A 237 -1.51 -1.26 1.84
C LEU A 237 -2.80 -1.18 1.02
N LEU A 238 -3.82 -0.47 1.52
CA LEU A 238 -5.10 -0.28 0.82
C LEU A 238 -4.89 0.30 -0.59
N LEU A 239 -4.10 1.38 -0.71
CA LEU A 239 -3.83 2.01 -2.00
C LEU A 239 -3.02 1.13 -2.96
N THR A 240 -2.09 0.34 -2.42
CA THR A 240 -1.34 -0.65 -3.19
C THR A 240 -2.28 -1.77 -3.68
N VAL A 241 -3.19 -2.24 -2.84
CA VAL A 241 -4.21 -3.24 -3.18
C VAL A 241 -5.17 -2.69 -4.25
N CYS A 242 -5.65 -1.45 -4.14
CA CYS A 242 -6.44 -0.81 -5.19
C CYS A 242 -5.73 -0.81 -6.54
N SER A 243 -4.42 -0.50 -6.53
CA SER A 243 -3.60 -0.50 -7.76
C SER A 243 -3.40 -1.91 -8.33
N GLU A 244 -3.34 -2.94 -7.48
CA GLU A 244 -3.23 -4.34 -7.93
C GLU A 244 -4.58 -4.87 -8.45
N VAL A 245 -5.69 -4.53 -7.80
CA VAL A 245 -7.05 -4.85 -8.27
C VAL A 245 -7.27 -4.29 -9.66
N GLU A 246 -6.96 -3.02 -9.87
CA GLU A 246 -7.11 -2.37 -11.18
C GLU A 246 -6.30 -3.09 -12.26
N ARG A 247 -5.05 -3.42 -11.96
CA ARG A 247 -4.17 -4.17 -12.87
C ARG A 247 -4.69 -5.57 -13.20
N GLN A 248 -5.22 -6.29 -12.22
CA GLN A 248 -5.75 -7.63 -12.44
C GLN A 248 -7.08 -7.60 -13.20
N MET A 249 -7.94 -6.60 -12.95
CA MET A 249 -9.17 -6.40 -13.70
C MET A 249 -8.90 -5.99 -15.15
N GLU A 250 -8.04 -5.01 -15.40
CA GLU A 250 -7.60 -4.66 -16.76
C GLU A 250 -7.06 -5.91 -17.48
N ARG A 251 -6.19 -6.67 -16.83
CA ARG A 251 -5.60 -7.90 -17.41
C ARG A 251 -6.66 -8.91 -17.84
N VAL A 252 -7.72 -9.11 -17.07
CA VAL A 252 -8.75 -10.09 -17.44
C VAL A 252 -9.76 -9.54 -18.46
N ILE A 253 -10.14 -8.26 -18.34
CA ILE A 253 -11.00 -7.59 -19.33
C ILE A 253 -10.38 -7.66 -20.72
N MET A 254 -9.07 -7.44 -20.84
CA MET A 254 -8.33 -7.53 -22.10
C MET A 254 -8.30 -8.93 -22.73
N LYS A 255 -8.82 -9.97 -22.06
CA LYS A 255 -9.00 -11.33 -22.59
C LYS A 255 -10.45 -11.64 -22.98
N CYS A 256 -11.38 -10.76 -22.65
CA CYS A 256 -12.81 -10.97 -22.86
C CYS A 256 -13.25 -10.43 -24.23
N SER A 257 -14.49 -10.70 -24.60
CA SER A 257 -15.14 -10.15 -25.78
C SER A 257 -16.50 -9.61 -25.40
N PHE A 258 -16.81 -8.38 -25.80
CA PHE A 258 -17.98 -7.66 -25.36
C PHE A 258 -18.89 -7.33 -26.54
N ASN A 259 -20.20 -7.29 -26.29
CA ASN A 259 -21.13 -6.50 -27.10
C ASN A 259 -21.61 -5.27 -26.31
N ARG A 260 -22.50 -4.45 -26.88
CA ARG A 260 -23.06 -3.27 -26.18
C ARG A 260 -23.61 -3.59 -24.78
N LEU A 261 -24.34 -4.69 -24.62
CA LEU A 261 -24.95 -5.10 -23.35
C LEU A 261 -23.90 -5.56 -22.33
N GLY A 262 -22.88 -6.29 -22.77
CA GLY A 262 -21.72 -6.62 -21.91
C GLY A 262 -20.95 -5.38 -21.46
N GLY A 263 -20.83 -4.36 -22.31
CA GLY A 263 -20.26 -3.07 -21.93
C GLY A 263 -21.06 -2.36 -20.84
N LEU A 264 -22.40 -2.44 -20.87
CA LEU A 264 -23.28 -1.91 -19.81
C LEU A 264 -23.10 -2.67 -18.49
N GLN A 265 -23.05 -4.00 -18.55
CA GLN A 265 -22.82 -4.83 -17.37
C GLN A 265 -21.47 -4.51 -16.72
N LEU A 266 -20.40 -4.43 -17.51
CA LEU A 266 -19.07 -4.06 -17.03
C LEU A 266 -19.07 -2.66 -16.40
N ASP A 267 -19.79 -1.69 -16.96
CA ASP A 267 -19.90 -0.35 -16.38
C ASP A 267 -20.58 -0.37 -15.01
N ARG A 268 -21.64 -1.17 -14.84
CA ARG A 268 -22.29 -1.38 -13.54
C ARG A 268 -21.32 -2.00 -12.54
N GLU A 269 -20.63 -3.07 -12.92
CA GLU A 269 -19.65 -3.75 -12.06
C GLU A 269 -18.49 -2.82 -11.68
N PHE A 270 -17.98 -2.04 -12.64
CA PHE A 270 -16.95 -1.05 -12.38
C PHE A 270 -17.40 0.02 -11.39
N ARG A 271 -18.65 0.52 -11.49
CA ARG A 271 -19.18 1.47 -10.52
C ARG A 271 -19.26 0.87 -9.12
N GLN A 272 -19.69 -0.39 -8.99
CA GLN A 272 -19.71 -1.10 -7.71
C GLN A 272 -18.30 -1.29 -7.13
N LEU A 273 -17.35 -1.72 -7.96
CA LEU A 273 -15.94 -1.83 -7.58
C LEU A 273 -15.35 -0.49 -7.14
N SER A 274 -15.56 0.57 -7.93
CA SER A 274 -15.05 1.91 -7.66
C SER A 274 -15.65 2.49 -6.37
N ALA A 275 -16.94 2.25 -6.13
CA ALA A 275 -17.60 2.64 -4.89
C ALA A 275 -17.01 1.91 -3.67
N TYR A 276 -16.82 0.58 -3.79
CA TYR A 276 -16.19 -0.21 -2.73
C TYR A 276 -14.76 0.27 -2.43
N LEU A 277 -13.89 0.37 -3.45
CA LEU A 277 -12.49 0.80 -3.29
C LEU A 277 -12.40 2.22 -2.72
N SER A 278 -13.26 3.14 -3.15
CA SER A 278 -13.34 4.49 -2.58
C SER A 278 -13.84 4.48 -1.13
N GLY A 279 -14.74 3.56 -0.79
CA GLY A 279 -15.27 3.41 0.57
C GLY A 279 -14.19 2.97 1.57
N ILE A 280 -13.31 2.03 1.17
CA ILE A 280 -12.27 1.51 2.07
C ILE A 280 -11.00 2.37 2.10
N ALA A 281 -10.58 2.96 0.97
CA ALA A 281 -9.29 3.62 0.84
C ALA A 281 -9.38 5.16 0.68
N GLY A 282 -10.60 5.70 0.59
CA GLY A 282 -10.85 7.13 0.42
C GLY A 282 -10.69 7.62 -1.02
N TRP A 283 -10.69 8.95 -1.18
CA TRP A 283 -10.73 9.60 -2.50
C TRP A 283 -9.56 9.22 -3.42
N THR A 284 -8.36 9.03 -2.87
CA THR A 284 -7.14 8.70 -3.63
C THR A 284 -7.23 7.35 -4.35
N ALA A 285 -8.16 6.48 -3.97
CA ALA A 285 -8.47 5.26 -4.71
C ALA A 285 -9.06 5.53 -6.10
N ARG A 286 -9.78 6.65 -6.28
CA ARG A 286 -10.37 7.03 -7.58
C ARG A 286 -9.30 7.29 -8.63
N GLU A 287 -8.20 7.93 -8.24
CA GLU A 287 -7.05 8.16 -9.11
C GLU A 287 -6.43 6.83 -9.57
N ARG A 288 -6.44 5.81 -8.70
CA ARG A 288 -5.96 4.45 -9.05
C ARG A 288 -6.86 3.76 -10.07
N CYS A 289 -8.17 4.05 -10.06
CA CYS A 289 -9.15 3.48 -10.98
C CYS A 289 -9.27 4.23 -12.32
N ALA A 290 -8.55 5.34 -12.51
CA ALA A 290 -8.76 6.24 -13.65
C ALA A 290 -8.45 5.60 -15.02
N ARG A 291 -7.50 4.66 -15.08
CA ARG A 291 -7.17 3.94 -16.32
C ARG A 291 -8.26 2.92 -16.65
N LEU A 292 -8.64 2.06 -15.71
CA LEU A 292 -9.78 1.17 -15.86
C LEU A 292 -11.09 1.91 -16.21
N ALA A 293 -11.34 3.08 -15.63
CA ALA A 293 -12.50 3.92 -15.99
C ALA A 293 -12.52 4.28 -17.48
N GLN A 294 -11.36 4.63 -18.06
CA GLN A 294 -11.23 4.91 -19.49
C GLN A 294 -11.48 3.66 -20.35
N ILE A 295 -11.01 2.48 -19.90
CA ILE A 295 -11.27 1.21 -20.59
C ILE A 295 -12.76 0.90 -20.61
N VAL A 296 -13.44 1.02 -19.47
CA VAL A 296 -14.88 0.80 -19.33
C VAL A 296 -15.65 1.78 -20.20
N ALA A 297 -15.30 3.07 -20.19
CA ALA A 297 -15.93 4.08 -21.03
C ALA A 297 -15.81 3.76 -22.52
N LEU A 298 -14.62 3.33 -22.99
CA LEU A 298 -14.41 2.91 -24.38
C LEU A 298 -15.23 1.67 -24.75
N LEU A 299 -15.40 0.71 -23.84
CA LEU A 299 -16.23 -0.47 -24.09
C LEU A 299 -17.74 -0.15 -24.08
N ASN A 300 -18.14 1.01 -23.57
CA ASN A 300 -19.52 1.44 -23.42
C ASN A 300 -20.01 2.36 -24.57
N VAL A 301 -19.13 2.72 -25.52
CA VAL A 301 -19.51 3.53 -26.70
C VAL A 301 -20.53 2.81 -27.59
N GLU A 302 -21.43 3.55 -28.20
CA GLU A 302 -22.43 3.04 -29.14
C GLU A 302 -21.82 2.72 -30.51
N ASN A 303 -20.90 3.57 -30.96
CA ASN A 303 -20.27 3.47 -32.28
C ASN A 303 -18.83 4.01 -32.27
N VAL A 304 -18.19 3.97 -33.45
CA VAL A 304 -16.79 4.35 -33.62
C VAL A 304 -16.60 5.86 -33.52
N GLU A 305 -17.59 6.64 -33.95
CA GLU A 305 -17.59 8.10 -33.92
C GLU A 305 -17.60 8.62 -32.47
N GLU A 306 -18.46 8.04 -31.61
CA GLU A 306 -18.50 8.36 -30.18
C GLU A 306 -17.15 8.03 -29.49
N ALA A 307 -16.46 6.97 -29.92
CA ALA A 307 -15.14 6.67 -29.40
C ALA A 307 -14.10 7.78 -29.72
N VAL A 308 -14.19 8.42 -30.88
CA VAL A 308 -13.35 9.57 -31.25
C VAL A 308 -13.71 10.79 -30.40
N GLU A 309 -15.00 11.06 -30.21
CA GLU A 309 -15.46 12.19 -29.38
C GLU A 309 -15.03 12.05 -27.92
N LEU A 310 -15.24 10.86 -27.33
CA LEU A 310 -14.81 10.52 -25.98
C LEU A 310 -13.29 10.72 -25.82
N ARG A 311 -12.54 10.37 -26.86
CA ARG A 311 -11.09 10.49 -26.87
C ARG A 311 -10.63 11.95 -26.88
N GLU A 312 -11.26 12.79 -27.69
CA GLU A 312 -10.98 14.23 -27.73
C GLU A 312 -11.32 14.91 -26.40
N ALA A 313 -12.47 14.55 -25.81
CA ALA A 313 -12.88 15.02 -24.49
C ALA A 313 -11.90 14.61 -23.39
N THR A 314 -11.34 13.40 -23.48
CA THR A 314 -10.35 12.92 -22.50
C THR A 314 -8.98 13.58 -22.70
N ARG A 315 -8.60 13.93 -23.94
CA ARG A 315 -7.32 14.61 -24.26
C ARG A 315 -7.25 16.02 -23.69
N THR A 316 -8.38 16.71 -23.67
CA THR A 316 -8.50 18.07 -23.14
C THR A 316 -8.61 18.12 -21.61
N SER A 317 -8.82 16.96 -20.97
CA SER A 317 -8.88 16.84 -19.51
C SER A 317 -7.47 16.78 -18.89
N SER A 318 -7.20 17.65 -17.91
CA SER A 318 -5.92 17.71 -17.19
C SER A 318 -5.72 16.60 -16.14
N ILE A 319 -6.67 15.67 -16.02
CA ILE A 319 -6.90 14.94 -14.75
C ILE A 319 -6.37 13.50 -14.75
N ALA A 320 -6.02 12.89 -15.89
CA ALA A 320 -5.64 11.46 -15.90
C ALA A 320 -4.45 11.12 -16.80
N ARG A 321 -3.69 10.07 -16.42
CA ARG A 321 -2.81 9.35 -17.34
C ARG A 321 -3.70 8.72 -18.43
N ILE A 322 -3.69 9.35 -19.59
CA ILE A 322 -4.52 8.95 -20.73
C ILE A 322 -3.99 7.61 -21.26
N LEU A 323 -4.89 6.66 -21.58
CA LEU A 323 -4.57 5.49 -22.39
C LEU A 323 -3.80 5.92 -23.65
N SER A 324 -2.86 5.13 -24.18
CA SER A 324 -2.29 5.46 -25.50
C SER A 324 -3.32 5.25 -26.60
N ALA A 325 -3.14 5.85 -27.78
CA ALA A 325 -4.03 5.61 -28.93
C ALA A 325 -4.05 4.11 -29.31
N SER A 326 -2.89 3.45 -29.25
CA SER A 326 -2.77 2.02 -29.53
C SER A 326 -3.46 1.15 -28.49
N ASP A 327 -3.43 1.53 -27.21
CA ASP A 327 -4.19 0.83 -26.16
C ASP A 327 -5.70 1.05 -26.34
N ALA A 328 -6.14 2.25 -26.67
CA ALA A 328 -7.55 2.54 -26.94
C ALA A 328 -8.09 1.70 -28.10
N ILE A 329 -7.34 1.58 -29.20
CA ILE A 329 -7.70 0.69 -30.33
C ILE A 329 -7.81 -0.76 -29.86
N LYS A 330 -6.86 -1.27 -29.05
CA LYS A 330 -6.93 -2.64 -28.52
C LYS A 330 -8.17 -2.87 -27.64
N VAL A 331 -8.58 -1.87 -26.86
CA VAL A 331 -9.80 -1.94 -26.05
C VAL A 331 -11.03 -1.99 -26.95
N LEU A 332 -11.13 -1.11 -27.95
CA LEU A 332 -12.24 -1.11 -28.90
C LEU A 332 -12.32 -2.42 -29.70
N GLN A 333 -11.20 -3.08 -29.97
CA GLN A 333 -11.17 -4.40 -30.63
C GLN A 333 -11.81 -5.51 -29.78
N LEU A 334 -12.02 -5.31 -28.48
CA LEU A 334 -12.76 -6.27 -27.65
C LEU A 334 -14.27 -6.24 -27.94
N ARG A 335 -14.78 -5.18 -28.59
CA ARG A 335 -16.20 -5.07 -28.99
C ARG A 335 -16.44 -5.80 -30.31
N VAL A 336 -17.12 -6.94 -30.24
CA VAL A 336 -17.36 -7.83 -31.40
C VAL A 336 -18.40 -7.28 -32.39
N ASP A 337 -19.20 -6.32 -31.94
CA ASP A 337 -20.24 -5.63 -32.69
C ASP A 337 -19.73 -4.36 -33.39
N LEU A 338 -18.54 -3.86 -33.05
CA LEU A 338 -17.91 -2.75 -33.77
C LEU A 338 -17.23 -3.23 -35.06
N PRO A 339 -17.32 -2.50 -36.19
CA PRO A 339 -16.66 -2.91 -37.42
C PRO A 339 -15.13 -2.89 -37.29
N ALA A 340 -14.50 -4.06 -37.23
CA ALA A 340 -13.06 -4.20 -37.00
C ALA A 340 -12.18 -3.39 -37.98
N ALA A 341 -12.60 -3.29 -39.24
CA ALA A 341 -11.90 -2.52 -40.27
C ALA A 341 -11.92 -0.99 -40.01
N LEU A 342 -12.99 -0.48 -39.38
CA LEU A 342 -13.07 0.92 -38.97
C LEU A 342 -12.23 1.15 -37.72
N VAL A 343 -12.31 0.24 -36.74
CA VAL A 343 -11.54 0.33 -35.50
C VAL A 343 -10.03 0.36 -35.76
N GLN A 344 -9.53 -0.44 -36.71
CA GLN A 344 -8.11 -0.44 -37.07
C GLN A 344 -7.64 0.84 -37.78
N LYS A 345 -8.55 1.60 -38.39
CA LYS A 345 -8.24 2.83 -39.14
C LYS A 345 -8.50 4.10 -38.32
N LEU A 346 -8.92 3.96 -37.07
CA LEU A 346 -9.17 5.10 -36.19
C LEU A 346 -7.87 5.86 -35.89
N GLU A 347 -7.96 7.18 -35.98
CA GLU A 347 -6.93 8.11 -35.51
C GLU A 347 -7.41 8.70 -34.16
N LEU A 348 -6.81 8.25 -33.05
CA LEU A 348 -7.20 8.55 -31.65
C LEU A 348 -6.13 9.33 -30.85
#